data_AF-A0A316NGX5-F1
#
_entry.id   AF-A0A316NGX5-F1
#
_cell.length_a   1.000
_cell.length_b   1.000
_cell.length_c   1.000
_cell.angle_alpha   90.00
_cell.angle_beta   90.00
_cell.angle_gamma   90.00
#
_symmetry.space_group_name_H-M   'P 1'
#
loop_
_entity.id
_entity.type
_entity.pdbx_description
1 polymer ?
#
loop_
_entity_poly.entity_id
_entity_poly.type
_entity_poly.pdbx_seq_one_letter_code
_entity_poly.pdbx_strand_id
1 'polypeptide(L)'
;RVIDNSGTFTIQNKKFQILNNHISPGVKVEIYMSKKIGIIVLHNNTKYKVVSVDSLPAKYSTLNLNQFYKEHSLEINNFVEHLLSYDAKQNSPLLTTS
;
A
#
# COMPACT_ATOMS: atom_id res chain seq x y z
N ARG A 1 -4.71 3.46 -8.87
CA ARG A 1 -5.25 4.51 -7.96
C ARG A 1 -4.57 5.83 -8.28
N VAL A 2 -5.13 6.96 -7.87
CA VAL A 2 -4.44 8.25 -7.96
C VAL A 2 -3.69 8.47 -6.64
N ILE A 3 -2.43 8.89 -6.73
CA ILE A 3 -1.60 9.16 -5.56
C ILE A 3 -1.86 10.58 -5.06
N ASP A 4 -2.04 10.71 -3.75
CA ASP A 4 -2.24 12.01 -3.12
C ASP A 4 -0.93 12.83 -3.03
N ASN A 5 -1.05 14.07 -2.57
CA ASN A 5 0.10 14.98 -2.45
C ASN A 5 1.21 14.49 -1.51
N SER A 6 0.90 13.53 -0.63
CA SER A 6 1.86 12.90 0.28
C SER A 6 2.51 11.64 -0.29
N GLY A 7 2.20 11.23 -1.52
CA GLY A 7 2.73 9.99 -2.07
C GLY A 7 2.03 8.75 -1.54
N THR A 8 0.77 8.88 -1.10
CA THR A 8 0.00 7.80 -0.49
C THR A 8 -1.25 7.46 -1.29
N PHE A 9 -1.84 6.32 -0.95
CA PHE A 9 -3.15 5.90 -1.45
C PHE A 9 -3.90 5.13 -0.36
N THR A 10 -5.22 4.99 -0.53
CA THR A 10 -6.09 4.30 0.43
C THR A 10 -6.78 3.11 -0.21
N ILE A 11 -6.86 2.00 0.53
CA ILE A 11 -7.63 0.79 0.17
C ILE A 11 -8.32 0.30 1.44
N GLN A 12 -9.66 0.17 1.39
CA GLN A 12 -10.49 -0.22 2.55
C GLN A 12 -10.20 0.58 3.83
N ASN A 13 -10.25 1.90 3.73
CA ASN A 13 -9.96 2.81 4.85
C ASN A 13 -8.55 2.69 5.45
N LYS A 14 -7.68 1.85 4.89
CA LYS A 14 -6.27 1.76 5.28
C LYS A 14 -5.42 2.57 4.31
N LYS A 15 -4.58 3.44 4.86
CA LYS A 15 -3.71 4.36 4.11
C LYS A 15 -2.31 3.78 3.98
N PHE A 16 -1.75 3.83 2.78
CA PHE A 16 -0.44 3.27 2.45
C PHE A 16 0.48 4.33 1.85
N GLN A 17 1.71 4.40 2.34
CA GLN A 17 2.77 5.26 1.82
C GLN A 17 3.63 4.50 0.83
N ILE A 18 3.90 5.12 -0.33
CA ILE A 18 4.88 4.64 -1.28
C ILE A 18 6.28 5.00 -0.78
N LEU A 19 7.15 4.00 -0.65
CA LEU A 19 8.55 4.19 -0.28
C LEU A 19 9.35 4.69 -1.50
N ASN A 20 10.32 5.58 -1.27
CA ASN A 20 11.12 6.20 -2.34
C ASN A 20 10.26 6.85 -3.43
N ASN A 21 9.24 7.60 -3.01
CA ASN A 21 8.26 8.16 -3.95
C ASN A 21 8.85 9.31 -4.79
N HIS A 22 9.42 8.97 -5.93
CA HIS A 22 9.72 9.93 -7.01
C HIS A 22 8.52 10.16 -7.93
N ILE A 23 7.34 9.63 -7.60
CA ILE A 23 6.11 9.81 -8.37
C ILE A 23 5.50 11.15 -7.99
N SER A 24 5.26 12.00 -8.99
CA SER A 24 4.59 13.27 -8.79
C SER A 24 3.16 13.06 -8.24
N PRO A 25 2.67 13.97 -7.38
CA PRO A 25 1.28 13.98 -6.95
C PRO A 25 0.28 13.97 -8.11
N GLY A 26 -0.91 13.42 -7.87
CA GLY A 26 -2.00 13.43 -8.85
C GLY A 26 -1.82 12.43 -10.00
N VAL A 27 -0.75 11.64 -9.98
CA VAL A 27 -0.48 10.64 -11.02
C VAL A 27 -1.24 9.35 -10.73
N LYS A 28 -1.75 8.74 -11.80
CA LYS A 28 -2.40 7.42 -11.76
C LYS A 28 -1.33 6.33 -11.76
N VAL A 29 -1.39 5.46 -10.77
CA VAL A 29 -0.51 4.31 -10.64
C VAL A 29 -1.31 3.01 -10.66
N GLU A 30 -0.63 1.92 -11.02
CA GLU A 30 -1.17 0.58 -10.95
C GLU A 30 -0.81 -0.05 -9.61
N ILE A 31 -1.76 -0.76 -9.01
CA ILE A 31 -1.55 -1.42 -7.72
C ILE A 31 -1.76 -2.91 -7.91
N TYR A 32 -0.72 -3.67 -7.64
CA TYR A 32 -0.72 -5.12 -7.67
C TYR A 32 -0.70 -5.67 -6.26
N MET A 33 -1.45 -6.74 -6.05
CA MET A 33 -1.53 -7.42 -4.76
C MET A 33 -1.38 -8.91 -4.96
N SER A 34 -0.62 -9.55 -4.07
CA SER A 34 -0.55 -11.00 -4.01
C SER A 34 -0.18 -11.45 -2.61
N LYS A 35 -0.74 -12.58 -2.18
CA LYS A 35 -0.48 -13.20 -0.89
C LYS A 35 1.00 -13.46 -0.61
N LYS A 36 1.82 -13.62 -1.66
CA LYS A 36 3.26 -13.89 -1.54
C LYS A 36 4.11 -12.63 -1.38
N ILE A 37 3.68 -11.52 -1.99
CA ILE A 37 4.51 -10.30 -2.13
C ILE A 37 3.93 -9.09 -1.41
N GLY A 38 2.69 -9.16 -0.93
CA GLY A 38 1.97 -8.04 -0.36
C GLY A 38 1.45 -7.10 -1.46
N ILE A 39 1.70 -5.80 -1.30
CA ILE A 39 1.27 -4.74 -2.22
C ILE A 39 2.50 -4.17 -2.95
N ILE A 40 2.39 -4.04 -4.27
CA ILE A 40 3.38 -3.35 -5.11
C ILE A 40 2.67 -2.28 -5.93
N VAL A 41 3.28 -1.10 -5.99
CA VAL A 41 2.85 -0.02 -6.89
C VAL A 41 3.72 -0.04 -8.14
N LEU A 42 3.11 -0.05 -9.32
CA LEU A 42 3.80 0.07 -10.60
C LEU A 42 3.51 1.44 -11.21
N HIS A 43 4.56 2.15 -11.58
CA HIS A 43 4.48 3.42 -12.28
C HIS A 43 5.70 3.58 -13.19
N ASN A 44 5.50 3.94 -14.46
CA ASN A 44 6.57 4.06 -15.46
C ASN A 44 7.54 2.87 -15.46
N ASN A 45 6.99 1.65 -15.46
CA ASN A 45 7.74 0.39 -15.41
C ASN A 45 8.61 0.19 -14.14
N THR A 46 8.49 1.07 -13.15
CA THR A 46 9.22 1.02 -11.88
C THR A 46 8.30 0.48 -10.79
N LYS A 47 8.80 -0.50 -10.02
CA LYS A 47 8.08 -1.12 -8.91
C LYS A 47 8.47 -0.46 -7.61
N TYR A 48 7.47 0.00 -6.86
CA TYR A 48 7.63 0.63 -5.57
C TYR A 48 7.01 -0.23 -4.48
N LYS A 49 7.72 -0.30 -3.35
CA LYS A 49 7.25 -0.93 -2.12
C LYS A 49 6.40 0.06 -1.34
N VAL A 50 5.53 -0.48 -0.50
CA VAL A 50 4.64 0.33 0.33
C VAL A 50 4.65 -0.14 1.77
N VAL A 51 4.24 0.76 2.65
CA VAL A 51 4.06 0.53 4.10
C VAL A 51 2.75 1.17 4.54
N SER A 52 2.20 0.71 5.65
CA SER A 52 1.05 1.38 6.26
C SER A 52 1.50 2.74 6.79
N VAL A 53 0.66 3.76 6.59
CA VAL A 53 0.95 5.11 7.14
C VAL A 53 0.98 5.07 8.66
N ASP A 54 0.19 4.20 9.28
CA ASP A 54 0.11 4.05 10.75
C ASP A 54 1.45 3.59 11.36
N SER A 55 2.27 2.90 10.58
CA SER A 55 3.57 2.39 11.02
C SER A 55 4.68 3.44 10.88
N LEU A 56 4.42 4.57 10.21
CA LEU A 56 5.44 5.57 9.91
C LEU A 56 5.84 6.36 11.17
N PRO A 57 7.14 6.46 11.48
CA PRO A 57 7.59 7.32 12.56
C PRO A 57 7.52 8.80 12.15
N ALA A 58 7.29 9.67 13.14
CA ALA A 58 7.14 11.11 12.94
C ALA A 58 8.36 11.81 12.30
N LYS A 59 9.55 11.18 12.34
CA LYS A 59 10.77 11.66 11.70
C LYS A 59 11.31 10.61 10.74
N TYR A 60 11.24 10.91 9.45
CA TYR A 60 11.52 9.97 8.36
C TYR A 60 12.97 10.02 7.83
N SER A 61 13.76 10.98 8.29
CA SER A 61 15.02 11.40 7.64
C SER A 61 16.23 10.47 7.84
N THR A 62 16.14 9.44 8.70
CA THR A 62 17.27 8.54 9.02
C THR A 62 16.97 7.05 8.83
N LEU A 63 15.79 6.70 8.31
CA LEU A 63 15.38 5.30 8.23
C LEU A 63 15.96 4.60 7.01
N ASN A 64 16.56 3.44 7.25
CA ASN A 64 16.85 2.48 6.20
C ASN A 64 15.52 1.88 5.71
N LEU A 65 15.02 2.40 4.58
CA LEU A 65 13.72 2.05 4.02
C LEU A 65 13.57 0.56 3.70
N ASN A 66 14.68 -0.13 3.37
CA ASN A 66 14.64 -1.58 3.14
C ASN A 66 14.45 -2.37 4.42
N GLN A 67 15.10 -1.94 5.51
CA GLN A 67 14.94 -2.55 6.82
C GLN A 67 13.53 -2.28 7.37
N PHE A 68 13.09 -1.04 7.30
CA PHE A 68 11.75 -0.61 7.73
C PHE A 68 10.65 -1.37 6.97
N TYR A 69 10.79 -1.53 5.66
CA TYR A 69 9.88 -2.36 4.87
C TYR A 69 9.80 -3.80 5.38
N LYS A 70 10.94 -4.42 5.70
CA LYS A 70 10.95 -5.81 6.19
C LYS A 70 10.20 -5.94 7.51
N GLU A 71 10.44 -5.03 8.44
CA GLU A 71 9.81 -4.99 9.77
C GLU A 71 8.28 -4.84 9.68
N HIS A 72 7.79 -4.05 8.72
CA HIS A 72 6.35 -3.79 8.55
C HIS A 72 5.69 -4.59 7.42
N SER A 73 6.43 -5.47 6.74
CA SER A 73 5.90 -6.25 5.61
C SER A 73 4.81 -7.24 6.02
N LEU A 74 4.87 -7.78 7.23
CA LEU A 74 3.89 -8.72 7.75
C LEU A 74 2.49 -8.10 7.83
N GLU A 75 2.40 -6.84 8.24
CA GLU A 75 1.13 -6.10 8.31
C GLU A 75 0.48 -5.97 6.92
N ILE A 76 1.29 -5.66 5.91
CA ILE A 76 0.83 -5.55 4.51
C ILE A 76 0.36 -6.91 4.00
N ASN A 77 1.12 -7.97 4.29
CA ASN A 77 0.78 -9.32 3.86
C ASN A 77 -0.54 -9.78 4.49
N ASN A 78 -0.73 -9.57 5.80
CA ASN A 78 -1.96 -9.92 6.51
C ASN A 78 -3.17 -9.16 5.93
N PHE A 79 -3.01 -7.86 5.63
CA PHE A 79 -4.05 -7.07 4.99
C PHE A 79 -4.43 -7.63 3.61
N VAL A 80 -3.43 -7.95 2.78
CA VAL A 80 -3.66 -8.52 1.43
C VAL A 80 -4.27 -9.91 1.52
N GLU A 81 -3.84 -10.74 2.46
CA GLU A 81 -4.40 -12.06 2.67
C GLU A 81 -5.87 -11.99 3.06
N HIS A 82 -6.22 -11.12 4.01
CA HIS A 82 -7.60 -10.85 4.38
C HIS A 82 -8.42 -10.37 3.17
N LEU A 83 -7.90 -9.39 2.43
CA LEU A 83 -8.55 -8.81 1.27
C LEU A 83 -8.82 -9.84 0.15
N LEU A 84 -7.81 -10.66 -0.18
CA LEU A 84 -7.88 -11.62 -1.28
C LEU A 84 -8.56 -12.94 -0.90
N SER A 85 -8.69 -13.24 0.40
CA SER A 85 -9.44 -14.40 0.89
C SER A 85 -10.88 -14.05 1.25
N TYR A 86 -11.27 -12.78 1.12
CA TYR A 86 -12.60 -12.34 1.44
C TYR A 86 -13.62 -12.92 0.46
N ASP A 87 -14.57 -13.69 0.99
CA ASP A 87 -15.70 -14.17 0.23
C ASP A 87 -16.86 -13.18 0.28
N ALA A 88 -16.99 -12.37 -0.77
CA ALA A 88 -18.08 -11.41 -0.94
C ALA A 88 -19.44 -12.06 -1.25
N LYS A 89 -19.51 -13.38 -1.46
CA LYS A 89 -20.78 -14.12 -1.56
C LYS A 89 -21.35 -14.45 -0.18
N GLN A 90 -20.48 -14.57 0.83
CA GLN A 90 -20.86 -14.89 2.21
C GLN A 90 -20.90 -13.66 3.11
N ASN A 91 -20.18 -12.59 2.76
CA ASN A 91 -20.03 -11.40 3.58
C ASN A 91 -20.29 -10.11 2.79
N SER A 92 -20.67 -9.04 3.48
CA SER A 92 -21.02 -7.75 2.87
C SER A 92 -19.92 -7.20 1.95
N PRO A 93 -20.20 -6.79 0.70
CA PRO A 93 -19.17 -6.42 -0.25
C PRO A 93 -18.24 -5.32 0.31
N LEU A 94 -16.93 -5.59 0.27
CA LEU A 94 -15.89 -4.70 0.80
C LEU A 94 -15.73 -3.38 0.03
N LEU A 95 -16.24 -3.34 -1.20
CA LEU A 95 -16.15 -2.21 -2.11
C LEU A 95 -17.56 -1.74 -2.42
N THR A 96 -18.30 -1.27 -1.42
CA THR A 96 -19.52 -0.51 -1.68
C THR A 96 -19.13 0.83 -2.29
N THR A 97 -19.78 1.18 -3.40
CA THR A 97 -19.69 2.52 -3.97
C THR A 97 -20.40 3.48 -3.01
N SER A 98 -19.65 4.42 -2.43
CA SER A 98 -20.22 5.66 -1.90
C SER A 98 -20.55 6.62 -3.04
#